data_AF-A0A926CH23-F1
#
_entry.id   AF-A0A926CH23-F1
#
_cell.length_a   1.000
_cell.length_b   1.000
_cell.length_c   1.000
_cell.angle_alpha   90.00
_cell.angle_beta   90.00
_cell.angle_gamma   90.00
#
_symmetry.space_group_name_H-M   'P 1'
#
loop_
_entity.id
_entity.type
_entity.pdbx_description
1 polymer ?
#
loop_
_entity_poly.entity_id
_entity_poly.type
_entity_poly.pdbx_seq_one_letter_code
_entity_poly.pdbx_strand_id
1 'polypeptide(L)'
;RYRTALELLSTAMEEAAQSARPDLQARIMGVEGSVRARMGQGPDGLALVQRGLALALEHNLTGAAAEIYQRLADALEHAGDYAGAKETYLTAFDFCQANTIPATAQLCVACLTTVLRQTGEWERAMTLCREVLAAQHSSLHARAVASCMLGSLYVQRGQPRQAQPLLLESAALAHQIELAAVELLAAWGLALLNDLNGAYDLAAEHCRCILSRWEQIEDCHYAVPALRWSVSFFTITNADADARACANALARIASATGQPEALSALAHALGEIALLDGDPQQAVQQFDQALDLLRDLGIPYCHAGTEFRAGIACAAANQRDAAVAHLANAYRTARKLGARPLATRISQALAALGEPLDERLGQGAASRFRSGDLTRRQREILQLVAQGQTNAEIARSLVLSPRTVEMHVANTLAILDSRSRAEAVRRAAELGLLHIRATG
;
A
#
# COMPACT_ATOMS: atom_id res chain seq x y z
N ARG A 1 -15.76 19.50 -7.00
CA ARG A 1 -16.60 19.18 -5.81
C ARG A 1 -17.68 18.19 -6.24
N TYR A 2 -17.83 17.06 -5.54
CA TYR A 2 -18.71 15.97 -5.98
C TYR A 2 -20.20 16.36 -6.13
N ARG A 3 -20.71 17.28 -5.31
CA ARG A 3 -22.10 17.78 -5.41
C ARG A 3 -22.41 18.40 -6.77
N THR A 4 -21.51 19.26 -7.27
CA THR A 4 -21.64 19.87 -8.61
C THR A 4 -21.58 18.82 -9.72
N ALA A 5 -20.79 17.75 -9.53
CA ALA A 5 -20.76 16.64 -10.49
C ALA A 5 -22.11 15.90 -10.53
N LEU A 6 -22.75 15.66 -9.37
CA LEU A 6 -24.07 15.03 -9.30
C LEU A 6 -25.17 15.88 -9.97
N GLU A 7 -25.12 17.21 -9.80
CA GLU A 7 -26.05 18.13 -10.48
C GLU A 7 -25.91 18.02 -12.01
N LEU A 8 -24.68 18.04 -12.53
CA LEU A 8 -24.41 17.88 -13.96
C LEU A 8 -24.85 16.51 -14.49
N LEU A 9 -24.65 15.44 -13.72
CA LEU A 9 -25.06 14.09 -14.08
C LEU A 9 -26.59 13.96 -14.14
N SER A 10 -27.32 14.65 -13.25
CA SER A 10 -28.78 14.70 -13.29
C SER A 10 -29.29 15.33 -14.59
N THR A 11 -28.75 16.49 -14.97
CA THR A 11 -29.11 17.15 -16.23
C THR A 11 -28.75 16.27 -17.43
N ALA A 12 -27.56 15.67 -17.43
CA ALA A 12 -27.13 14.77 -18.51
C ALA A 12 -28.05 13.54 -18.63
N MET A 13 -28.56 13.01 -17.51
CA MET A 13 -29.50 11.87 -17.52
C MET A 13 -30.82 12.25 -18.20
N GLU A 14 -31.35 13.43 -17.91
CA GLU A 14 -32.58 13.93 -18.53
C GLU A 14 -32.41 14.08 -20.05
N GLU A 15 -31.30 14.68 -20.49
CA GLU A 15 -30.99 14.84 -21.92
C GLU A 15 -30.78 13.49 -22.63
N ALA A 16 -30.10 12.55 -21.99
CA ALA A 16 -29.89 11.20 -22.51
C ALA A 16 -31.20 10.39 -22.59
N ALA A 17 -32.13 10.61 -21.65
CA ALA A 17 -33.47 10.04 -21.67
C ALA A 17 -34.31 10.61 -22.81
N GLN A 18 -34.36 11.94 -22.95
CA GLN A 18 -35.09 12.62 -24.02
C GLN A 18 -34.58 12.24 -25.41
N SER A 19 -33.26 12.02 -25.53
CA SER A 19 -32.61 11.62 -26.78
C SER A 19 -32.66 10.11 -27.07
N ALA A 20 -33.30 9.30 -26.20
CA ALA A 20 -33.35 7.85 -26.29
C ALA A 20 -31.97 7.18 -26.49
N ARG A 21 -30.96 7.63 -25.74
CA ARG A 21 -29.57 7.14 -25.80
C ARG A 21 -29.25 6.22 -24.62
N PRO A 22 -29.55 4.91 -24.69
CA PRO A 22 -29.32 3.98 -23.58
C PRO A 22 -27.84 3.83 -23.22
N ASP A 23 -26.93 4.06 -24.17
CA ASP A 23 -25.49 4.07 -23.93
C ASP A 23 -25.03 5.20 -23.02
N LEU A 24 -25.59 6.41 -23.21
CA LEU A 24 -25.30 7.54 -22.34
C LEU A 24 -25.96 7.36 -20.98
N GLN A 25 -27.20 6.88 -20.92
CA GLN A 25 -27.88 6.60 -19.65
C GLN A 25 -27.08 5.60 -18.80
N ALA A 26 -26.63 4.48 -19.40
CA ALA A 26 -25.83 3.48 -18.71
C ALA A 26 -24.50 4.05 -18.18
N ARG A 27 -23.79 4.85 -19.00
CA ARG A 27 -22.54 5.51 -18.60
C ARG A 27 -22.75 6.50 -17.46
N ILE A 28 -23.82 7.31 -17.52
CA ILE A 28 -24.14 8.30 -16.49
C ILE A 28 -24.45 7.58 -15.17
N MET A 29 -25.23 6.48 -15.18
CA MET A 29 -25.47 5.66 -13.98
C MET A 29 -24.15 5.12 -13.40
N GLY A 30 -23.24 4.64 -14.26
CA GLY A 30 -21.92 4.17 -13.83
C GLY A 30 -21.06 5.26 -13.19
N VAL A 31 -21.03 6.46 -13.76
CA VAL A 31 -20.28 7.60 -13.22
C VAL A 31 -20.91 8.11 -11.92
N GLU A 32 -22.22 8.29 -11.90
CA GLU A 32 -22.95 8.75 -10.71
C GLU A 32 -22.78 7.77 -9.55
N GLY A 33 -22.90 6.46 -9.82
CA GLY A 33 -22.71 5.44 -8.80
C GLY A 33 -21.29 5.44 -8.21
N SER A 34 -20.26 5.61 -9.06
CA SER A 34 -18.86 5.76 -8.61
C SER A 34 -18.66 7.04 -7.77
N VAL A 35 -19.27 8.17 -8.16
CA VAL A 35 -19.21 9.42 -7.39
C VAL A 35 -19.89 9.26 -6.03
N ARG A 36 -21.06 8.63 -5.98
CA ARG A 36 -21.78 8.35 -4.72
C ARG A 36 -20.96 7.46 -3.80
N ALA A 37 -20.34 6.41 -4.32
CA ALA A 37 -19.45 5.54 -3.54
C ALA A 37 -18.27 6.32 -2.92
N ARG A 38 -17.63 7.22 -3.69
CA ARG A 38 -16.55 8.11 -3.21
C ARG A 38 -16.99 9.07 -2.10
N MET A 39 -18.27 9.46 -2.09
CA MET A 39 -18.87 10.31 -1.06
C MET A 39 -19.32 9.52 0.19
N GLY A 40 -19.07 8.20 0.25
CA GLY A 40 -19.51 7.35 1.35
C GLY A 40 -20.91 6.74 1.18
N GLN A 41 -21.61 7.03 0.07
CA GLN A 41 -22.92 6.47 -0.25
C GLN A 41 -22.78 5.13 -1.00
N GLY A 42 -22.04 4.19 -0.42
CA GLY A 42 -21.64 2.92 -1.04
C GLY A 42 -22.80 2.08 -1.58
N PRO A 43 -23.82 1.72 -0.77
CA PRO A 43 -24.93 0.87 -1.23
C PRO A 43 -25.73 1.46 -2.38
N ASP A 44 -26.08 2.74 -2.30
CA ASP A 44 -26.82 3.45 -3.35
C ASP A 44 -25.98 3.58 -4.62
N GLY A 45 -24.69 3.90 -4.47
CA GLY A 45 -23.75 3.97 -5.57
C GLY A 45 -23.61 2.63 -6.29
N LEU A 46 -23.42 1.55 -5.54
CA LEU A 46 -23.27 0.20 -6.07
C LEU A 46 -24.51 -0.25 -6.85
N ALA A 47 -25.70 -0.06 -6.28
CA ALA A 47 -26.96 -0.39 -6.94
C ALA A 47 -27.14 0.39 -8.26
N LEU A 48 -26.71 1.66 -8.29
CA LEU A 48 -26.78 2.48 -9.49
C LEU A 48 -25.81 2.00 -10.58
N VAL A 49 -24.56 1.68 -10.22
CA VAL A 49 -23.59 1.12 -11.18
C VAL A 49 -24.08 -0.22 -11.74
N GLN A 50 -24.63 -1.10 -10.90
CA GLN A 50 -25.19 -2.39 -11.33
C GLN A 50 -26.35 -2.23 -12.31
N ARG A 51 -27.25 -1.26 -12.08
CA ARG A 51 -28.34 -0.93 -13.01
C ARG A 51 -27.81 -0.42 -14.35
N GLY A 52 -26.81 0.46 -14.33
CA GLY A 52 -26.16 0.95 -15.54
C GLY A 52 -25.51 -0.19 -16.33
N LEU A 53 -24.86 -1.13 -15.63
CA LEU A 53 -24.23 -2.29 -16.26
C LEU A 53 -25.27 -3.22 -16.88
N ALA A 54 -26.35 -3.52 -16.17
CA ALA A 54 -27.45 -4.34 -16.68
C ALA A 54 -28.04 -3.73 -17.96
N LEU A 55 -28.29 -2.41 -17.97
CA LEU A 55 -28.77 -1.68 -19.15
C LEU A 55 -27.79 -1.78 -20.32
N ALA A 56 -26.49 -1.60 -20.07
CA ALA A 56 -25.48 -1.71 -21.13
C ALA A 56 -25.43 -3.13 -21.73
N LEU A 57 -25.52 -4.17 -20.89
CA LEU A 57 -25.49 -5.56 -21.33
C LEU A 57 -26.77 -5.95 -22.10
N GLU A 58 -27.94 -5.55 -21.61
CA GLU A 58 -29.24 -5.81 -22.26
C GLU A 58 -29.27 -5.24 -23.70
N HIS A 59 -28.70 -4.04 -23.88
CA HIS A 59 -28.61 -3.38 -25.19
C HIS A 59 -27.35 -3.74 -26.00
N ASN A 60 -26.54 -4.71 -25.57
CA ASN A 60 -25.29 -5.14 -26.24
C ASN A 60 -24.27 -3.99 -26.45
N LEU A 61 -24.21 -3.03 -25.54
CA LEU A 61 -23.36 -1.84 -25.61
C LEU A 61 -21.97 -2.13 -25.05
N THR A 62 -21.18 -2.93 -25.76
CA THR A 62 -19.89 -3.49 -25.28
C THR A 62 -18.92 -2.45 -24.74
N GLY A 63 -18.74 -1.31 -25.42
CA GLY A 63 -17.87 -0.23 -24.97
C GLY A 63 -18.36 0.42 -23.65
N ALA A 64 -19.66 0.63 -23.50
CA ALA A 64 -20.23 1.17 -22.26
C ALA A 64 -20.13 0.14 -21.12
N ALA A 65 -20.44 -1.13 -21.40
CA ALA A 65 -20.35 -2.22 -20.42
C ALA A 65 -18.92 -2.36 -19.86
N ALA A 66 -17.89 -2.29 -20.72
CA ALA A 66 -16.49 -2.36 -20.31
C ALA A 66 -16.11 -1.24 -19.32
N GLU A 67 -16.53 -0.01 -19.58
CA GLU A 67 -16.28 1.12 -18.69
C GLU A 67 -17.04 0.99 -17.36
N ILE A 68 -18.30 0.54 -17.41
CA ILE A 68 -19.13 0.40 -16.21
C ILE A 68 -18.66 -0.76 -15.35
N TYR A 69 -18.15 -1.86 -15.93
CA TYR A 69 -17.50 -2.93 -15.17
C TYR A 69 -16.31 -2.41 -14.34
N GLN A 70 -15.47 -1.55 -14.93
CA GLN A 70 -14.37 -0.93 -14.19
C GLN A 70 -14.90 -0.05 -13.04
N ARG A 71 -15.98 0.69 -13.27
CA ARG A 71 -16.62 1.53 -12.24
C ARG A 71 -17.30 0.71 -11.14
N LEU A 72 -17.80 -0.48 -11.46
CA LEU A 72 -18.37 -1.38 -10.48
C LEU A 72 -17.29 -1.87 -9.50
N ALA A 73 -16.13 -2.24 -10.03
CA ALA A 73 -14.99 -2.62 -9.21
C ALA A 73 -14.50 -1.44 -8.34
N ASP A 74 -14.40 -0.23 -8.92
CA ASP A 74 -14.06 1.00 -8.18
C ASP A 74 -15.07 1.28 -7.05
N ALA A 75 -16.37 1.13 -7.29
CA ALA A 75 -17.40 1.35 -6.28
C ALA A 75 -17.32 0.32 -5.13
N LEU A 76 -17.03 -0.95 -5.44
CA LEU A 76 -16.79 -2.00 -4.43
C LEU A 76 -15.55 -1.70 -3.59
N GLU A 77 -14.48 -1.24 -4.22
CA GLU A 77 -13.25 -0.81 -3.53
C GLU A 77 -13.54 0.31 -2.53
N HIS A 78 -14.28 1.35 -2.94
CA HIS A 78 -14.69 2.44 -2.05
C HIS A 78 -15.69 2.02 -0.97
N ALA A 79 -16.37 0.88 -1.13
CA ALA A 79 -17.23 0.28 -0.12
C ALA A 79 -16.46 -0.59 0.89
N GLY A 80 -15.15 -0.79 0.68
CA GLY A 80 -14.32 -1.69 1.48
C GLY A 80 -14.47 -3.18 1.11
N ASP A 81 -15.22 -3.51 0.05
CA ASP A 81 -15.36 -4.88 -0.44
C ASP A 81 -14.23 -5.22 -1.43
N TYR A 82 -13.03 -5.44 -0.90
CA TYR A 82 -11.86 -5.77 -1.70
C TYR A 82 -11.98 -7.13 -2.40
N ALA A 83 -12.71 -8.09 -1.83
CA ALA A 83 -12.92 -9.40 -2.43
C ALA A 83 -13.79 -9.27 -3.69
N GLY A 84 -14.95 -8.60 -3.57
CA GLY A 84 -15.84 -8.30 -4.67
C GLY A 84 -15.17 -7.41 -5.72
N ALA A 85 -14.41 -6.39 -5.31
CA ALA A 85 -13.68 -5.52 -6.23
C ALA A 85 -12.66 -6.30 -7.06
N LYS A 86 -11.88 -7.20 -6.43
CA LYS A 86 -10.92 -8.07 -7.12
C LYS A 86 -11.57 -8.95 -8.17
N GLU A 87 -12.65 -9.65 -7.81
CA GLU A 87 -13.38 -10.52 -8.74
C GLU A 87 -13.97 -9.72 -9.90
N THR A 88 -14.52 -8.54 -9.60
CA THR A 88 -15.10 -7.64 -10.60
C THR A 88 -14.04 -7.09 -11.56
N TYR A 89 -12.85 -6.70 -11.09
CA TYR A 89 -11.75 -6.28 -11.97
C TYR A 89 -11.27 -7.40 -12.89
N LEU A 90 -11.20 -8.65 -12.40
CA LEU A 90 -10.84 -9.81 -13.23
C LEU A 90 -11.91 -10.07 -14.29
N THR A 91 -13.18 -10.02 -13.90
CA THR A 91 -14.32 -10.15 -14.83
C THR A 91 -14.30 -9.05 -15.89
N ALA A 92 -14.04 -7.80 -15.47
CA ALA A 92 -13.91 -6.64 -16.36
C ALA A 92 -12.77 -6.83 -17.36
N PHE A 93 -11.62 -7.33 -16.90
CA PHE A 93 -10.47 -7.61 -17.74
C PHE A 93 -10.77 -8.69 -18.78
N ASP A 94 -11.35 -9.81 -18.37
CA ASP A 94 -11.71 -10.91 -19.28
C ASP A 94 -12.76 -10.47 -20.30
N PHE A 95 -13.75 -9.68 -19.87
CA PHE A 95 -14.73 -9.06 -20.75
C PHE A 95 -14.07 -8.16 -21.80
N CYS A 96 -13.14 -7.30 -21.38
CA CYS A 96 -12.42 -6.40 -22.29
C CYS A 96 -11.54 -7.18 -23.28
N GLN A 97 -10.89 -8.26 -22.85
CA GLN A 97 -10.11 -9.13 -23.74
C GLN A 97 -11.00 -9.81 -24.79
N ALA A 98 -12.11 -10.41 -24.36
CA ALA A 98 -13.05 -11.10 -25.26
C ALA A 98 -13.66 -10.15 -26.31
N ASN A 99 -13.83 -8.87 -25.96
CA ASN A 99 -14.39 -7.85 -26.84
C ASN A 99 -13.33 -6.97 -27.53
N THR A 100 -12.04 -7.31 -27.43
CA THR A 100 -10.93 -6.56 -28.07
C THR A 100 -10.85 -5.08 -27.69
N ILE A 101 -11.01 -4.77 -26.38
CA ILE A 101 -10.95 -3.41 -25.80
C ILE A 101 -9.67 -3.28 -24.94
N PRO A 102 -8.47 -3.20 -25.55
CA PRO A 102 -7.20 -3.33 -24.83
C PRO A 102 -6.91 -2.17 -23.86
N ALA A 103 -7.36 -0.95 -24.17
CA ALA A 103 -7.13 0.21 -23.30
C ALA A 103 -7.85 0.07 -21.94
N THR A 104 -9.12 -0.35 -21.96
CA THR A 104 -9.89 -0.60 -20.74
C THR A 104 -9.41 -1.84 -20.01
N ALA A 105 -8.99 -2.88 -20.73
CA ALA A 105 -8.37 -4.07 -20.12
C ALA A 105 -7.13 -3.70 -19.29
N GLN A 106 -6.22 -2.90 -19.86
CA GLN A 106 -5.03 -2.44 -19.16
C GLN A 106 -5.35 -1.56 -17.96
N LEU A 107 -6.36 -0.68 -18.08
CA LEU A 107 -6.82 0.13 -16.95
C LEU A 107 -7.36 -0.74 -15.81
N CYS A 108 -8.16 -1.77 -16.12
CA CYS A 108 -8.68 -2.71 -15.12
C CYS A 108 -7.54 -3.44 -14.40
N VAL A 109 -6.52 -3.90 -15.14
CA VAL A 109 -5.33 -4.54 -14.54
C VAL A 109 -4.57 -3.57 -13.66
N ALA A 110 -4.37 -2.32 -14.09
CA ALA A 110 -3.69 -1.32 -13.29
C ALA A 110 -4.44 -1.03 -11.99
N CYS A 111 -5.74 -0.78 -12.03
CA CYS A 111 -6.56 -0.52 -10.84
C CYS A 111 -6.66 -1.75 -9.91
N LEU A 112 -6.72 -2.96 -10.47
CA LEU A 112 -6.64 -4.20 -9.68
C LEU A 112 -5.39 -4.26 -8.80
N THR A 113 -4.27 -3.67 -9.23
CA THR A 113 -3.04 -3.68 -8.42
C THR A 113 -3.19 -2.91 -7.10
N THR A 114 -4.09 -1.92 -7.02
CA THR A 114 -4.43 -1.25 -5.77
C THR A 114 -5.08 -2.22 -4.78
N VAL A 115 -6.08 -2.97 -5.24
CA VAL A 115 -6.75 -3.99 -4.43
C VAL A 115 -5.76 -5.08 -3.98
N LEU A 116 -4.94 -5.60 -4.91
CA LEU A 116 -3.93 -6.61 -4.59
C LEU A 116 -2.88 -6.12 -3.58
N ARG A 117 -2.53 -4.83 -3.62
CA ARG A 117 -1.66 -4.22 -2.61
C ARG A 117 -2.32 -4.25 -1.24
N GLN A 118 -3.59 -3.85 -1.16
CA GLN A 118 -4.34 -3.81 0.10
C GLN A 118 -4.55 -5.21 0.67
N THR A 119 -4.89 -6.20 -0.16
CA THR A 119 -5.12 -7.59 0.28
C THR A 119 -3.84 -8.38 0.58
N GLY A 120 -2.66 -7.80 0.35
CA GLY A 120 -1.37 -8.43 0.64
C GLY A 120 -0.83 -9.35 -0.46
N GLU A 121 -1.45 -9.39 -1.64
CA GLU A 121 -0.98 -10.13 -2.83
C GLU A 121 0.16 -9.37 -3.56
N TRP A 122 1.19 -8.96 -2.82
CA TRP A 122 2.20 -8.01 -3.28
C TRP A 122 3.01 -8.49 -4.47
N GLU A 123 3.41 -9.77 -4.51
CA GLU A 123 4.16 -10.30 -5.66
C GLU A 123 3.35 -10.22 -6.95
N ARG A 124 2.06 -10.56 -6.87
CA ARG A 124 1.14 -10.47 -8.01
C ARG A 124 0.95 -9.02 -8.43
N ALA A 125 0.71 -8.12 -7.47
CA ALA A 125 0.59 -6.69 -7.73
C ALA A 125 1.84 -6.12 -8.44
N MET A 126 3.04 -6.43 -7.93
CA MET A 126 4.30 -5.99 -8.53
C MET A 126 4.49 -6.55 -9.95
N THR A 127 4.10 -7.80 -10.19
CA THR A 127 4.20 -8.43 -11.51
C THR A 127 3.30 -7.70 -12.52
N LEU A 128 2.04 -7.50 -12.18
CA LEU A 128 1.09 -6.78 -13.03
C LEU A 128 1.50 -5.32 -13.25
N CYS A 129 2.04 -4.64 -12.23
CA CYS A 129 2.56 -3.28 -12.41
C CYS A 129 3.69 -3.24 -13.44
N ARG A 130 4.64 -4.19 -13.38
CA ARG A 130 5.74 -4.25 -14.37
C ARG A 130 5.23 -4.53 -15.78
N GLU A 131 4.23 -5.40 -15.92
CA GLU A 131 3.58 -5.67 -17.21
C GLU A 131 2.91 -4.43 -17.80
N VAL A 132 2.14 -3.69 -16.97
CA VAL A 132 1.51 -2.42 -17.37
C VAL A 132 2.57 -1.40 -17.76
N LEU A 133 3.67 -1.28 -17.01
CA LEU A 133 4.73 -0.32 -17.32
C LEU A 133 5.57 -0.70 -18.55
N ALA A 134 5.65 -1.99 -18.89
CA ALA A 134 6.38 -2.48 -20.05
C ALA A 134 5.55 -2.44 -21.35
N ALA A 135 4.22 -2.32 -21.27
CA ALA A 135 3.37 -2.33 -22.45
C ALA A 135 3.51 -1.03 -23.27
N GLN A 136 3.61 -1.18 -24.61
CA GLN A 136 3.88 -0.07 -25.54
C GLN A 136 2.79 1.03 -25.56
N HIS A 137 1.54 0.69 -25.21
CA HIS A 137 0.39 1.56 -25.35
C HIS A 137 -0.37 1.79 -24.03
N SER A 138 0.33 1.79 -22.90
CA SER A 138 -0.28 2.07 -21.61
C SER A 138 -0.75 3.52 -21.50
N SER A 139 -2.02 3.71 -21.15
CA SER A 139 -2.60 5.04 -20.91
C SER A 139 -1.87 5.74 -19.77
N LEU A 140 -1.89 7.09 -19.76
CA LEU A 140 -1.30 7.88 -18.67
C LEU A 140 -1.89 7.49 -17.31
N HIS A 141 -3.18 7.20 -17.26
CA HIS A 141 -3.85 6.72 -16.04
C HIS A 141 -3.30 5.38 -15.57
N ALA A 142 -3.24 4.37 -16.46
CA ALA A 142 -2.74 3.05 -16.09
C ALA A 142 -1.27 3.10 -15.64
N ARG A 143 -0.45 3.93 -16.30
CA ARG A 143 0.94 4.18 -15.89
C ARG A 143 1.04 4.88 -14.53
N ALA A 144 0.24 5.91 -14.29
CA ALA A 144 0.21 6.60 -12.99
C ALA A 144 -0.09 5.62 -11.85
N VAL A 145 -1.14 4.80 -12.00
CA VAL A 145 -1.52 3.79 -11.00
C VAL A 145 -0.42 2.74 -10.81
N ALA A 146 0.10 2.16 -11.90
CA ALA A 146 1.12 1.12 -11.82
C ALA A 146 2.44 1.62 -11.23
N SER A 147 2.90 2.82 -11.61
CA SER A 147 4.08 3.44 -11.01
C SER A 147 3.84 3.75 -9.52
N CYS A 148 2.66 4.21 -9.15
CA CYS A 148 2.30 4.44 -7.74
C CYS A 148 2.39 3.13 -6.94
N MET A 149 1.68 2.09 -7.37
CA MET A 149 1.57 0.84 -6.63
C MET A 149 2.91 0.12 -6.53
N LEU A 150 3.67 0.07 -7.63
CA LEU A 150 5.00 -0.53 -7.63
C LEU A 150 5.98 0.26 -6.75
N GLY A 151 5.96 1.59 -6.85
CA GLY A 151 6.77 2.47 -6.01
C GLY A 151 6.46 2.32 -4.52
N SER A 152 5.18 2.31 -4.16
CA SER A 152 4.70 2.08 -2.79
C SER A 152 5.12 0.70 -2.26
N LEU A 153 5.03 -0.35 -3.08
CA LEU A 153 5.46 -1.70 -2.69
C LEU A 153 6.98 -1.78 -2.49
N TYR A 154 7.77 -1.12 -3.36
CA TYR A 154 9.22 -1.06 -3.18
C TYR A 154 9.61 -0.35 -1.88
N VAL A 155 8.98 0.78 -1.53
CA VAL A 155 9.30 1.46 -0.26
C VAL A 155 8.86 0.63 0.95
N GLN A 156 7.69 -0.02 0.89
CA GLN A 156 7.22 -0.92 1.95
C GLN A 156 8.11 -2.15 2.09
N ARG A 157 8.77 -2.59 1.01
CA ARG A 157 9.80 -3.63 1.04
C ARG A 157 11.19 -3.12 1.39
N GLY A 158 11.37 -1.84 1.68
CA GLY A 158 12.66 -1.25 2.02
C GLY A 158 13.63 -1.17 0.84
N GLN A 159 13.13 -0.86 -0.35
CA GLN A 159 13.89 -0.66 -1.59
C GLN A 159 13.72 0.80 -2.08
N PRO A 160 14.21 1.79 -1.31
CA PRO A 160 13.97 3.21 -1.58
C PRO A 160 14.44 3.67 -2.96
N ARG A 161 15.53 3.11 -3.52
CA ARG A 161 16.04 3.56 -4.82
C ARG A 161 15.20 3.09 -5.98
N GLN A 162 14.65 1.88 -5.89
CA GLN A 162 13.67 1.40 -6.86
C GLN A 162 12.35 2.17 -6.74
N ALA A 163 11.96 2.54 -5.52
CA ALA A 163 10.72 3.26 -5.25
C ALA A 163 10.72 4.71 -5.77
N GLN A 164 11.80 5.46 -5.55
CA GLN A 164 11.85 6.90 -5.80
C GLN A 164 11.45 7.34 -7.22
N PRO A 165 12.05 6.81 -8.31
CA PRO A 165 11.70 7.27 -9.66
C PRO A 165 10.24 6.97 -10.01
N LEU A 166 9.70 5.84 -9.55
CA LEU A 166 8.31 5.44 -9.79
C LEU A 166 7.31 6.33 -9.05
N LEU A 167 7.59 6.67 -7.80
CA LEU A 167 6.73 7.56 -7.02
C LEU A 167 6.73 8.99 -7.58
N LEU A 168 7.88 9.48 -8.04
CA LEU A 168 7.97 10.79 -8.70
C LEU A 168 7.27 10.82 -10.06
N GLU A 169 7.45 9.77 -10.89
CA GLU A 169 6.71 9.62 -12.14
C GLU A 169 5.20 9.59 -11.88
N SER A 170 4.77 8.78 -10.92
CA SER A 170 3.36 8.68 -10.53
C SER A 170 2.79 10.02 -10.10
N ALA A 171 3.49 10.77 -9.25
CA ALA A 171 3.03 12.08 -8.78
C ALA A 171 2.90 13.07 -9.94
N ALA A 172 3.88 13.11 -10.85
CA ALA A 172 3.85 13.98 -12.02
C ALA A 172 2.70 13.64 -12.96
N LEU A 173 2.52 12.35 -13.27
CA LEU A 173 1.42 11.88 -14.13
C LEU A 173 0.06 12.14 -13.50
N ALA A 174 -0.12 11.79 -12.22
CA ALA A 174 -1.37 11.98 -11.51
C ALA A 174 -1.77 13.46 -11.47
N HIS A 175 -0.82 14.36 -11.26
CA HIS A 175 -1.06 15.79 -11.34
C HIS A 175 -1.47 16.24 -12.74
N GLN A 176 -0.78 15.77 -13.79
CA GLN A 176 -1.07 16.12 -15.17
C GLN A 176 -2.50 15.73 -15.60
N ILE A 177 -3.02 14.61 -15.12
CA ILE A 177 -4.36 14.10 -15.47
C ILE A 177 -5.40 14.34 -14.36
N GLU A 178 -5.08 15.14 -13.35
CA GLU A 178 -5.94 15.47 -12.20
C GLU A 178 -6.50 14.23 -11.45
N LEU A 179 -5.70 13.17 -11.33
CA LEU A 179 -6.08 11.93 -10.67
C LEU A 179 -5.81 12.00 -9.16
N ALA A 180 -6.69 12.70 -8.44
CA ALA A 180 -6.52 13.03 -7.02
C ALA A 180 -6.25 11.83 -6.09
N ALA A 181 -6.88 10.67 -6.34
CA ALA A 181 -6.63 9.45 -5.58
C ALA A 181 -5.16 9.00 -5.65
N VAL A 182 -4.57 9.05 -6.85
CA VAL A 182 -3.16 8.67 -7.05
C VAL A 182 -2.21 9.75 -6.55
N GLU A 183 -2.59 11.03 -6.57
CA GLU A 183 -1.82 12.10 -5.91
C GLU A 183 -1.64 11.82 -4.41
N LEU A 184 -2.73 11.45 -3.71
CA LEU A 184 -2.69 11.10 -2.28
C LEU A 184 -1.80 9.87 -2.02
N LEU A 185 -1.97 8.81 -2.83
CA LEU A 185 -1.20 7.57 -2.68
C LEU A 185 0.29 7.78 -2.99
N ALA A 186 0.62 8.58 -4.01
CA ALA A 186 2.00 8.89 -4.36
C ALA A 186 2.65 9.76 -3.28
N ALA A 187 1.94 10.76 -2.75
CA ALA A 187 2.41 11.56 -1.62
C ALA A 187 2.66 10.68 -0.39
N TRP A 188 1.81 9.69 -0.12
CA TRP A 188 2.03 8.75 0.98
C TRP A 188 3.27 7.87 0.75
N GLY A 189 3.44 7.36 -0.47
CA GLY A 189 4.66 6.62 -0.84
C GLY A 189 5.92 7.45 -0.67
N LEU A 190 5.90 8.74 -1.02
CA LEU A 190 7.01 9.68 -0.83
C LEU A 190 7.24 10.00 0.65
N ALA A 191 6.18 10.09 1.47
CA ALA A 191 6.32 10.25 2.92
C ALA A 191 7.04 9.06 3.55
N LEU A 192 6.62 7.84 3.20
CA LEU A 192 7.28 6.59 3.62
C LEU A 192 8.74 6.52 3.15
N LEU A 193 9.03 7.01 1.94
CA LEU A 193 10.37 7.01 1.37
C LEU A 193 11.30 7.94 2.16
N ASN A 194 10.81 9.13 2.49
CA ASN A 194 11.57 10.10 3.26
C ASN A 194 11.77 9.65 4.72
N ASP A 195 10.74 9.06 5.35
CA ASP A 195 10.86 8.41 6.68
C ASP A 195 11.97 7.34 6.67
N LEU A 196 11.95 6.45 5.67
CA LEU A 196 12.95 5.40 5.51
C LEU A 196 14.38 5.93 5.32
N ASN A 197 14.53 7.08 4.69
CA ASN A 197 15.83 7.73 4.48
C ASN A 197 16.24 8.65 5.64
N GLY A 198 15.42 8.77 6.70
CA GLY A 198 15.68 9.67 7.84
C GLY A 198 15.43 11.15 7.54
N ALA A 199 14.79 11.48 6.42
CA ALA A 199 14.43 12.84 6.03
C ALA A 199 13.05 13.21 6.62
N TYR A 200 12.97 13.28 7.96
CA TYR A 200 11.69 13.43 8.67
C TYR A 200 10.93 14.72 8.33
N ASP A 201 11.63 15.83 8.08
CA ASP A 201 10.99 17.09 7.70
C ASP A 201 10.25 16.98 6.36
N LEU A 202 10.88 16.34 5.36
CA LEU A 202 10.25 16.07 4.06
C LEU A 202 9.09 15.08 4.18
N ALA A 203 9.22 14.06 5.05
CA ALA A 203 8.12 13.14 5.33
C ALA A 203 6.90 13.87 5.94
N ALA A 204 7.15 14.80 6.87
CA ALA A 204 6.13 15.64 7.48
C ALA A 204 5.45 16.57 6.46
N GLU A 205 6.23 17.18 5.54
CA GLU A 205 5.68 17.99 4.44
C GLU A 205 4.72 17.19 3.56
N HIS A 206 5.08 15.97 3.15
CA HIS A 206 4.17 15.12 2.38
C HIS A 206 2.89 14.76 3.15
N CYS A 207 2.98 14.51 4.46
CA CYS A 207 1.80 14.27 5.31
C CYS A 207 0.87 15.49 5.37
N ARG A 208 1.43 16.70 5.50
CA ARG A 208 0.64 17.95 5.46
C ARG A 208 0.03 18.21 4.08
N CYS A 209 0.73 17.85 3.00
CA CYS A 209 0.16 17.90 1.65
C CYS A 209 -1.02 16.94 1.49
N ILE A 210 -0.95 15.72 2.04
CA ILE A 210 -2.06 14.76 2.05
C ILE A 210 -3.28 15.35 2.76
N LEU A 211 -3.09 15.93 3.95
CA LEU A 211 -4.16 16.60 4.70
C LEU A 211 -4.80 17.73 3.89
N SER A 212 -3.99 18.66 3.38
CA SER A 212 -4.49 19.80 2.61
C SER A 212 -5.22 19.36 1.34
N ARG A 213 -4.71 18.33 0.65
CA ARG A 213 -5.35 17.80 -0.55
C ARG A 213 -6.67 17.11 -0.20
N TRP A 214 -6.71 16.34 0.88
CA TRP A 214 -7.92 15.70 1.37
C TRP A 214 -9.01 16.73 1.71
N GLU A 215 -8.68 17.85 2.36
CA GLU A 215 -9.65 18.91 2.66
C GLU A 215 -10.35 19.49 1.42
N GLN A 216 -9.67 19.49 0.26
CA GLN A 216 -10.22 20.00 -0.99
C GLN A 216 -11.17 19.02 -1.68
N ILE A 217 -10.88 17.72 -1.57
CA ILE A 217 -11.57 16.68 -2.35
C ILE A 217 -12.52 15.84 -1.49
N GLU A 218 -12.36 15.87 -0.17
CA GLU A 218 -13.13 15.11 0.83
C GLU A 218 -13.22 13.61 0.50
N ASP A 219 -12.10 13.05 0.04
CA ASP A 219 -11.97 11.61 -0.25
C ASP A 219 -12.20 10.78 1.02
N CYS A 220 -12.94 9.69 0.88
CA CYS A 220 -13.35 8.85 2.00
C CYS A 220 -12.69 7.47 2.01
N HIS A 221 -11.78 7.18 1.08
CA HIS A 221 -11.19 5.85 0.92
C HIS A 221 -9.66 5.90 0.80
N TYR A 222 -9.12 6.45 -0.28
CA TYR A 222 -7.68 6.49 -0.56
C TYR A 222 -6.87 7.31 0.44
N ALA A 223 -7.49 8.31 1.08
CA ALA A 223 -6.86 9.10 2.14
C ALA A 223 -6.70 8.31 3.46
N VAL A 224 -7.58 7.36 3.75
CA VAL A 224 -7.65 6.64 5.03
C VAL A 224 -6.33 5.97 5.43
N PRO A 225 -5.70 5.12 4.60
CA PRO A 225 -4.46 4.46 5.00
C PRO A 225 -3.28 5.43 5.14
N ALA A 226 -3.25 6.48 4.33
CA ALA A 226 -2.23 7.52 4.40
C ALA A 226 -2.34 8.34 5.70
N LEU A 227 -3.54 8.83 6.01
CA LEU A 227 -3.83 9.57 7.23
C LEU A 227 -3.56 8.72 8.48
N ARG A 228 -3.97 7.44 8.47
CA ARG A 228 -3.67 6.50 9.57
C ARG A 228 -2.16 6.44 9.83
N TRP A 229 -1.37 6.26 8.79
CA TRP A 229 0.08 6.23 8.91
C TRP A 229 0.65 7.59 9.37
N SER A 230 0.13 8.70 8.84
CA SER A 230 0.55 10.05 9.23
C SER A 230 0.31 10.34 10.71
N VAL A 231 -0.81 9.88 11.30
CA VAL A 231 -1.03 10.01 12.76
C VAL A 231 0.11 9.31 13.51
N SER A 232 0.39 8.03 13.18
CA SER A 232 1.47 7.29 13.83
C SER A 232 2.83 7.98 13.68
N PHE A 233 3.13 8.50 12.49
CA PHE A 233 4.37 9.21 12.19
C PHE A 233 4.52 10.48 13.04
N PHE A 234 3.47 11.31 13.10
CA PHE A 234 3.49 12.53 13.90
C PHE A 234 3.52 12.27 15.40
N THR A 235 2.85 11.21 15.88
CA THR A 235 2.96 10.79 17.28
C THR A 235 4.39 10.40 17.63
N ILE A 236 5.08 9.64 16.78
CA ILE A 236 6.46 9.20 17.03
C ILE A 236 7.45 10.36 16.97
N THR A 237 7.20 11.34 16.10
CA THR A 237 8.04 12.54 15.98
C THR A 237 7.63 13.68 16.92
N ASN A 238 6.66 13.44 17.81
CA ASN A 238 6.11 14.40 18.79
C ASN A 238 5.53 15.69 18.16
N ALA A 239 4.94 15.59 16.97
CA ALA A 239 4.23 16.67 16.30
C ALA A 239 2.71 16.62 16.61
N ASP A 240 2.34 16.96 17.84
CA ASP A 240 0.97 16.79 18.39
C ASP A 240 -0.13 17.45 17.53
N ALA A 241 0.07 18.70 17.11
CA ALA A 241 -0.92 19.43 16.31
C ALA A 241 -1.21 18.73 14.97
N ASP A 242 -0.19 18.23 14.29
CA ASP A 242 -0.32 17.51 13.02
C ASP A 242 -0.96 16.13 13.22
N ALA A 243 -0.63 15.42 14.32
CA ALA A 243 -1.26 14.15 14.66
C ALA A 243 -2.77 14.32 14.89
N ARG A 244 -3.18 15.33 15.64
CA ARG A 244 -4.60 15.65 15.89
C ARG A 244 -5.33 16.10 14.63
N ALA A 245 -4.67 16.83 13.74
CA ALA A 245 -5.26 17.20 12.44
C ALA A 245 -5.59 15.96 11.60
N CYS A 246 -4.67 14.99 11.52
CA CYS A 246 -4.93 13.69 10.89
C CYS A 246 -6.05 12.91 11.58
N ALA A 247 -6.09 12.88 12.91
CA ALA A 247 -7.17 12.22 13.66
C ALA A 247 -8.54 12.85 13.38
N ASN A 248 -8.62 14.18 13.32
CA ASN A 248 -9.85 14.91 12.98
C ASN A 248 -10.31 14.61 11.55
N ALA A 249 -9.39 14.49 10.60
CA ALA A 249 -9.71 14.09 9.24
C ALA A 249 -10.33 12.69 9.19
N LEU A 250 -9.72 11.73 9.88
CA LEU A 250 -10.25 10.37 10.02
C LEU A 250 -11.61 10.33 10.73
N ALA A 251 -11.84 11.19 11.73
CA ALA A 251 -13.14 11.31 12.40
C ALA A 251 -14.23 11.77 11.44
N ARG A 252 -13.93 12.74 10.57
CA ARG A 252 -14.87 13.22 9.54
C ARG A 252 -15.18 12.13 8.52
N ILE A 253 -14.18 11.39 8.05
CA ILE A 253 -14.39 10.27 7.11
C ILE A 253 -15.24 9.18 7.78
N ALA A 254 -14.88 8.73 8.98
CA ALA A 254 -15.60 7.69 9.70
C ALA A 254 -17.06 8.06 9.98
N SER A 255 -17.32 9.33 10.33
CA SER A 255 -18.69 9.84 10.54
C SER A 255 -19.50 9.89 9.24
N ALA A 256 -18.86 10.17 8.11
CA ALA A 256 -19.53 10.26 6.82
C ALA A 256 -19.86 8.88 6.24
N THR A 257 -18.98 7.89 6.41
CA THR A 257 -19.11 6.58 5.75
C THR A 257 -19.64 5.47 6.65
N GLY A 258 -19.33 5.51 7.95
CA GLY A 258 -19.58 4.39 8.87
C GLY A 258 -18.85 3.09 8.49
N GLN A 259 -17.88 3.14 7.57
CA GLN A 259 -17.23 1.93 7.08
C GLN A 259 -16.21 1.38 8.08
N PRO A 260 -16.07 0.05 8.19
CA PRO A 260 -15.15 -0.56 9.16
C PRO A 260 -13.68 -0.13 9.01
N GLU A 261 -13.18 0.08 7.78
CA GLU A 261 -11.80 0.54 7.56
C GLU A 261 -11.57 1.96 8.12
N ALA A 262 -12.50 2.87 7.88
CA ALA A 262 -12.45 4.25 8.36
C ALA A 262 -12.63 4.31 9.88
N LEU A 263 -13.57 3.55 10.43
CA LEU A 263 -13.77 3.42 11.88
C LEU A 263 -12.53 2.84 12.56
N SER A 264 -11.90 1.84 11.96
CA SER A 264 -10.63 1.27 12.46
C SER A 264 -9.52 2.31 12.43
N ALA A 265 -9.43 3.11 11.37
CA ALA A 265 -8.40 4.15 11.26
C ALA A 265 -8.60 5.25 12.30
N LEU A 266 -9.86 5.62 12.58
CA LEU A 266 -10.19 6.53 13.66
C LEU A 266 -9.80 5.95 15.03
N ALA A 267 -10.20 4.71 15.33
CA ALA A 267 -9.83 4.06 16.59
C ALA A 267 -8.29 3.97 16.75
N HIS A 268 -7.57 3.64 15.68
CA HIS A 268 -6.12 3.69 15.65
C HIS A 268 -5.61 5.10 15.99
N ALA A 269 -6.15 6.14 15.35
CA ALA A 269 -5.75 7.53 15.60
C ALA A 269 -6.03 7.97 17.04
N LEU A 270 -7.16 7.58 17.62
CA LEU A 270 -7.48 7.86 19.02
C LEU A 270 -6.51 7.15 19.97
N GLY A 271 -6.07 5.94 19.65
CA GLY A 271 -5.01 5.26 20.39
C GLY A 271 -3.67 6.00 20.34
N GLU A 272 -3.32 6.55 19.18
CA GLU A 272 -2.14 7.38 19.00
C GLU A 272 -2.19 8.70 19.78
N ILE A 273 -3.36 9.34 19.81
CA ILE A 273 -3.58 10.55 20.61
C ILE A 273 -3.51 10.23 22.11
N ALA A 274 -4.09 9.12 22.56
CA ALA A 274 -3.99 8.70 23.95
C ALA A 274 -2.53 8.44 24.39
N LEU A 275 -1.68 7.91 23.50
CA LEU A 275 -0.23 7.81 23.76
C LEU A 275 0.43 9.18 23.92
N LEU A 276 0.08 10.17 23.10
CA LEU A 276 0.59 11.55 23.23
C LEU A 276 0.14 12.20 24.54
N ASP A 277 -1.11 11.95 24.94
CA ASP A 277 -1.70 12.46 26.18
C ASP A 277 -1.17 11.74 27.43
N GLY A 278 -0.33 10.71 27.27
CA GLY A 278 0.24 9.95 28.39
C GLY A 278 -0.74 8.98 29.05
N ASP A 279 -1.80 8.58 28.34
CA ASP A 279 -2.79 7.59 28.78
C ASP A 279 -2.62 6.26 28.02
N PRO A 280 -1.68 5.40 28.43
CA PRO A 280 -1.43 4.14 27.74
C PRO A 280 -2.56 3.13 27.90
N GLN A 281 -3.40 3.22 28.95
CA GLN A 281 -4.54 2.31 29.09
C GLN A 281 -5.64 2.63 28.09
N GLN A 282 -5.96 3.91 27.92
CA GLN A 282 -6.89 4.33 26.88
C GLN A 282 -6.33 3.99 25.49
N ALA A 283 -5.03 4.15 25.27
CA ALA A 283 -4.39 3.76 24.02
C ALA A 283 -4.60 2.27 23.70
N VAL A 284 -4.39 1.37 24.67
CA VAL A 284 -4.63 -0.07 24.51
C VAL A 284 -6.08 -0.33 24.07
N GLN A 285 -7.07 0.24 24.77
CA GLN A 285 -8.48 0.04 24.43
C GLN A 285 -8.81 0.48 22.99
N GLN A 286 -8.28 1.62 22.57
CA GLN A 286 -8.51 2.15 21.23
C GLN A 286 -7.82 1.30 20.14
N PHE A 287 -6.61 0.79 20.40
CA PHE A 287 -5.96 -0.12 19.47
C PHE A 287 -6.65 -1.48 19.39
N ASP A 288 -7.18 -2.02 20.50
CA ASP A 288 -7.98 -3.25 20.48
C ASP A 288 -9.24 -3.08 19.64
N GLN A 289 -9.96 -1.97 19.82
CA GLN A 289 -11.11 -1.63 18.97
C GLN A 289 -10.71 -1.51 17.49
N ALA A 290 -9.56 -0.89 17.20
CA ALA A 290 -9.06 -0.77 15.84
C ALA A 290 -8.76 -2.14 15.20
N LEU A 291 -8.22 -3.09 15.98
CA LEU A 291 -7.91 -4.45 15.54
C LEU A 291 -9.17 -5.30 15.34
N ASP A 292 -10.17 -5.17 16.23
CA ASP A 292 -11.47 -5.83 16.08
C ASP A 292 -12.15 -5.43 14.76
N LEU A 293 -12.12 -4.15 14.42
CA LEU A 293 -12.67 -3.63 13.16
C LEU A 293 -11.87 -4.07 11.91
N LEU A 294 -10.60 -4.47 12.06
CA LEU A 294 -9.76 -4.94 10.94
C LEU A 294 -9.89 -6.44 10.67
N ARG A 295 -10.40 -7.22 11.63
CA ARG A 295 -10.30 -8.69 11.66
C ARG A 295 -10.68 -9.35 10.33
N ASP A 296 -11.76 -8.89 9.72
CA ASP A 296 -12.35 -9.51 8.54
C ASP A 296 -12.14 -8.72 7.23
N LEU A 297 -11.43 -7.59 7.28
CA LEU A 297 -11.23 -6.74 6.10
C LEU A 297 -10.12 -7.23 5.16
N GLY A 298 -9.29 -8.18 5.60
CA GLY A 298 -8.24 -8.74 4.77
C GLY A 298 -7.16 -7.75 4.34
N ILE A 299 -6.91 -6.69 5.13
CA ILE A 299 -5.88 -5.65 4.87
C ILE A 299 -4.65 -5.80 5.78
N PRO A 300 -3.78 -6.81 5.51
CA PRO A 300 -2.76 -7.25 6.45
C PRO A 300 -1.68 -6.20 6.78
N TYR A 301 -1.39 -5.27 5.88
CA TYR A 301 -0.37 -4.24 6.15
C TYR A 301 -0.85 -3.25 7.23
N CYS A 302 -2.08 -2.75 7.12
CA CYS A 302 -2.70 -1.86 8.11
C CYS A 302 -2.93 -2.59 9.45
N HIS A 303 -3.32 -3.86 9.40
CA HIS A 303 -3.42 -4.71 10.59
C HIS A 303 -2.07 -4.86 11.29
N ALA A 304 -0.99 -5.17 10.57
CA ALA A 304 0.35 -5.27 11.16
C ALA A 304 0.85 -3.96 11.75
N GLY A 305 0.56 -2.83 11.11
CA GLY A 305 0.89 -1.50 11.65
C GLY A 305 0.12 -1.19 12.94
N THR A 306 -1.16 -1.57 13.01
CA THR A 306 -1.99 -1.38 14.22
C THR A 306 -1.54 -2.29 15.36
N GLU A 307 -1.27 -3.58 15.08
CA GLU A 307 -0.67 -4.52 16.04
C GLU A 307 0.67 -4.00 16.60
N PHE A 308 1.52 -3.43 15.75
CA PHE A 308 2.77 -2.83 16.19
C PHE A 308 2.54 -1.73 17.22
N ARG A 309 1.62 -0.80 16.95
CA ARG A 309 1.30 0.30 17.86
C ARG A 309 0.58 -0.15 19.12
N ALA A 310 -0.31 -1.14 19.03
CA ALA A 310 -0.93 -1.80 20.19
C ALA A 310 0.13 -2.39 21.13
N GLY A 311 1.15 -3.04 20.56
CA GLY A 311 2.29 -3.57 21.31
C GLY A 311 3.08 -2.48 22.06
N ILE A 312 3.30 -1.32 21.43
CA ILE A 312 3.92 -0.16 22.09
C ILE A 312 3.04 0.36 23.24
N ALA A 313 1.74 0.46 23.03
CA ALA A 313 0.80 0.91 24.07
C ALA A 313 0.75 -0.05 25.26
N CYS A 314 0.68 -1.35 25.01
CA CYS A 314 0.74 -2.38 26.06
C CYS A 314 2.05 -2.30 26.86
N ALA A 315 3.19 -2.09 26.18
CA ALA A 315 4.47 -1.92 26.86
C ALA A 315 4.46 -0.68 27.77
N ALA A 316 3.95 0.45 27.29
CA ALA A 316 3.80 1.67 28.09
C ALA A 316 2.81 1.50 29.26
N ALA A 317 1.79 0.65 29.11
CA ALA A 317 0.84 0.29 30.15
C ALA A 317 1.37 -0.78 31.15
N ASN A 318 2.65 -1.18 31.05
CA ASN A 318 3.26 -2.28 31.81
C ASN A 318 2.59 -3.65 31.60
N GLN A 319 1.93 -3.87 30.46
CA GLN A 319 1.30 -5.12 30.06
C GLN A 319 2.25 -5.92 29.15
N ARG A 320 3.35 -6.41 29.73
CA ARG A 320 4.46 -7.02 28.96
C ARG A 320 4.04 -8.20 28.08
N ASP A 321 3.23 -9.12 28.59
CA ASP A 321 2.84 -10.32 27.83
C ASP A 321 1.97 -9.97 26.62
N ALA A 322 1.02 -9.04 26.80
CA ALA A 322 0.19 -8.51 25.72
C ALA A 322 1.04 -7.77 24.68
N ALA A 323 1.98 -6.93 25.14
CA ALA A 323 2.90 -6.20 24.26
C ALA A 323 3.67 -7.16 23.34
N VAL A 324 4.26 -8.21 23.92
CA VAL A 324 5.02 -9.22 23.18
C VAL A 324 4.12 -9.99 22.21
N ALA A 325 2.88 -10.32 22.59
CA ALA A 325 1.94 -11.01 21.72
C ALA A 325 1.59 -10.17 20.49
N HIS A 326 1.21 -8.91 20.67
CA HIS A 326 0.91 -7.97 19.57
C HIS A 326 2.12 -7.78 18.64
N LEU A 327 3.31 -7.53 19.19
CA LEU A 327 4.53 -7.36 18.39
C LEU A 327 4.89 -8.64 17.61
N ALA A 328 4.71 -9.83 18.20
CA ALA A 328 4.95 -11.09 17.51
C ALA A 328 3.93 -11.33 16.38
N ASN A 329 2.67 -10.95 16.55
CA ASN A 329 1.65 -10.99 15.49
C ASN A 329 2.02 -10.05 14.34
N ALA A 330 2.32 -8.79 14.67
CA ALA A 330 2.76 -7.77 13.72
C ALA A 330 3.96 -8.25 12.90
N TYR A 331 4.97 -8.81 13.57
CA TYR A 331 6.18 -9.30 12.91
C TYR A 331 5.88 -10.43 11.93
N ARG A 332 5.04 -11.40 12.31
CA ARG A 332 4.67 -12.52 11.42
C ARG A 332 3.99 -12.02 10.15
N THR A 333 3.09 -11.05 10.26
CA THR A 333 2.39 -10.47 9.10
C THR A 333 3.32 -9.63 8.24
N ALA A 334 4.11 -8.72 8.84
CA ALA A 334 5.12 -7.95 8.12
C ALA A 334 6.13 -8.85 7.41
N ARG A 335 6.51 -9.98 8.04
CA ARG A 335 7.37 -10.99 7.45
C ARG A 335 6.76 -11.66 6.23
N LYS A 336 5.50 -12.09 6.31
CA LYS A 336 4.79 -12.72 5.18
C LYS A 336 4.68 -11.79 3.96
N LEU A 337 4.50 -10.49 4.20
CA LEU A 337 4.38 -9.49 3.13
C LEU A 337 5.75 -9.13 2.50
N GLY A 338 6.85 -9.32 3.22
CA GLY A 338 8.15 -8.77 2.82
C GLY A 338 8.35 -7.32 3.29
N ALA A 339 7.54 -6.84 4.25
CA ALA A 339 7.54 -5.47 4.75
C ALA A 339 8.75 -5.19 5.68
N ARG A 340 9.97 -5.22 5.11
CA ARG A 340 11.24 -5.20 5.85
C ARG A 340 11.38 -4.02 6.82
N PRO A 341 11.12 -2.75 6.44
CA PRO A 341 11.24 -1.61 7.37
C PRO A 341 10.34 -1.76 8.60
N LEU A 342 9.07 -2.13 8.40
CA LEU A 342 8.13 -2.34 9.49
C LEU A 342 8.58 -3.48 10.41
N ALA A 343 8.96 -4.62 9.84
CA ALA A 343 9.45 -5.76 10.62
C ALA A 343 10.76 -5.46 11.38
N THR A 344 11.65 -4.63 10.84
CA THR A 344 12.84 -4.15 11.57
C THR A 344 12.45 -3.31 12.79
N ARG A 345 11.52 -2.37 12.64
CA ARG A 345 11.02 -1.55 13.76
C ARG A 345 10.36 -2.41 14.85
N ILE A 346 9.56 -3.40 14.45
CA ILE A 346 8.95 -4.36 15.38
C ILE A 346 10.01 -5.19 16.10
N SER A 347 11.04 -5.65 15.37
CA SER A 347 12.18 -6.38 15.95
C SER A 347 12.91 -5.57 17.01
N GLN A 348 13.12 -4.28 16.76
CA GLN A 348 13.77 -3.37 17.71
C GLN A 348 12.91 -3.19 18.96
N ALA A 349 11.60 -3.03 18.81
CA ALA A 349 10.68 -2.94 19.95
C ALA A 349 10.68 -4.22 20.81
N LEU A 350 10.65 -5.40 20.19
CA LEU A 350 10.77 -6.68 20.90
C LEU A 350 12.10 -6.80 21.66
N ALA A 351 13.21 -6.41 21.03
CA ALA A 351 14.52 -6.42 21.68
C ALA A 351 14.59 -5.45 22.86
N ALA A 352 13.95 -4.28 22.78
CA ALA A 352 13.86 -3.33 23.89
C ALA A 352 13.08 -3.87 25.09
N LEU A 353 12.17 -4.83 24.86
CA LEU A 353 11.47 -5.57 25.92
C LEU A 353 12.27 -6.77 26.46
N GLY A 354 13.47 -7.03 25.93
CA GLY A 354 14.31 -8.18 26.31
C GLY A 354 13.84 -9.51 25.70
N GLU A 355 13.10 -9.47 24.59
CA GLU A 355 12.57 -10.65 23.88
C GLU A 355 13.09 -10.70 22.43
N PRO A 356 14.40 -10.91 22.21
CA PRO A 356 14.94 -10.92 20.85
C PRO A 356 14.32 -12.04 20.00
N LEU A 357 13.96 -11.72 18.74
CA LEU A 357 13.26 -12.63 17.81
C LEU A 357 13.95 -13.98 17.60
N ASP A 358 15.27 -14.02 17.73
CA ASP A 358 16.07 -15.21 17.53
C ASP A 358 15.76 -16.29 18.59
N GLU A 359 15.31 -15.89 19.79
CA GLU A 359 14.86 -16.79 20.87
C GLU A 359 13.44 -17.34 20.63
N ARG A 360 12.55 -16.56 19.97
CA ARG A 360 11.14 -16.94 19.77
C ARG A 360 10.82 -17.65 18.45
N LEU A 361 11.46 -17.27 17.35
CA LEU A 361 11.14 -17.81 16.01
C LEU A 361 12.21 -18.77 15.45
N GLY A 362 13.31 -18.92 16.18
CA GLY A 362 14.50 -19.64 15.75
C GLY A 362 15.37 -18.82 14.78
N GLN A 363 16.69 -18.83 15.01
CA GLN A 363 17.70 -18.06 14.26
C GLN A 363 17.56 -18.15 12.72
N GLY A 364 17.16 -19.31 12.20
CA GLY A 364 17.04 -19.55 10.75
C GLY A 364 15.85 -18.86 10.07
N ALA A 365 14.76 -18.56 10.79
CA ALA A 365 13.59 -17.86 10.23
C ALA A 365 13.79 -16.35 10.21
N ALA A 366 14.40 -15.81 11.27
CA ALA A 366 14.71 -14.38 11.40
C ALA A 366 15.82 -13.95 10.43
N SER A 367 16.90 -14.75 10.29
CA SER A 367 17.97 -14.52 9.32
C SER A 367 17.47 -14.50 7.86
N ARG A 368 16.58 -15.44 7.48
CA ARG A 368 16.02 -15.49 6.12
C ARG A 368 15.22 -14.23 5.76
N PHE A 369 14.44 -13.71 6.69
CA PHE A 369 13.65 -12.52 6.44
C PHE A 369 14.49 -11.24 6.40
N ARG A 370 15.44 -11.09 7.33
CA ARG A 370 16.42 -9.99 7.27
C ARG A 370 17.15 -9.97 5.92
N SER A 371 17.37 -11.15 5.33
CA SER A 371 18.09 -11.29 4.06
C SER A 371 17.34 -10.82 2.82
N GLY A 372 16.05 -10.43 2.93
CA GLY A 372 15.27 -9.96 1.78
C GLY A 372 15.07 -11.02 0.70
N ASP A 373 14.84 -12.27 1.10
CA ASP A 373 14.65 -13.41 0.19
C ASP A 373 15.87 -13.76 -0.67
N LEU A 374 17.08 -13.33 -0.26
CA LEU A 374 18.30 -13.84 -0.87
C LEU A 374 18.32 -15.38 -0.80
N THR A 375 18.40 -16.01 -1.97
CA THR A 375 18.59 -17.45 -2.09
C THR A 375 19.84 -17.87 -1.33
N ARG A 376 19.92 -19.16 -0.96
CA ARG A 376 21.13 -19.72 -0.34
C ARG A 376 22.40 -19.34 -1.12
N ARG A 377 22.33 -19.40 -2.46
CA ARG A 377 23.46 -19.07 -3.33
C ARG A 377 23.84 -17.60 -3.30
N GLN A 378 22.86 -16.70 -3.31
CA GLN A 378 23.11 -15.27 -3.21
C GLN A 378 23.71 -14.89 -1.84
N ARG A 379 23.32 -15.58 -0.76
CA ARG A 379 23.94 -15.40 0.56
C ARG A 379 25.39 -15.87 0.61
N GLU A 380 25.69 -17.05 0.04
CA GLU A 380 27.07 -17.53 -0.09
C GLU A 380 27.94 -16.52 -0.86
N ILE A 381 27.42 -15.99 -1.97
CA ILE A 381 28.11 -14.98 -2.77
C ILE A 381 28.30 -13.69 -1.98
N LEU A 382 27.26 -13.18 -1.29
CA LEU A 382 27.33 -11.98 -0.47
C LEU A 382 28.38 -12.10 0.65
N GLN A 383 28.51 -13.28 1.26
CA GLN A 383 29.53 -13.55 2.28
C GLN A 383 30.94 -13.47 1.69
N LEU A 384 31.16 -14.03 0.49
CA LEU A 384 32.47 -13.96 -0.19
C LEU A 384 32.77 -12.54 -0.70
N VAL A 385 31.73 -11.79 -1.12
CA VAL A 385 31.85 -10.35 -1.44
C VAL A 385 32.28 -9.56 -0.20
N ALA A 386 31.72 -9.86 0.97
CA ALA A 386 32.11 -9.22 2.23
C ALA A 386 33.55 -9.55 2.66
N GLN A 387 34.08 -10.69 2.22
CA GLN A 387 35.50 -11.07 2.40
C GLN A 387 36.43 -10.39 1.38
N GLY A 388 35.92 -9.53 0.51
CA GLY A 388 36.73 -8.82 -0.49
C GLY A 388 36.99 -9.59 -1.78
N GLN A 389 36.37 -10.76 -1.98
CA GLN A 389 36.64 -11.58 -3.17
C GLN A 389 36.08 -10.97 -4.47
N THR A 390 36.86 -11.08 -5.54
CA THR A 390 36.49 -10.73 -6.92
C THR A 390 35.54 -11.78 -7.53
N ASN A 391 34.84 -11.43 -8.61
CA ASN A 391 33.95 -12.40 -9.29
C ASN A 391 34.68 -13.67 -9.75
N ALA A 392 35.95 -13.56 -10.16
CA ALA A 392 36.77 -14.70 -10.57
C ALA A 392 37.13 -15.60 -9.37
N GLU A 393 37.44 -15.02 -8.22
CA GLU A 393 37.73 -15.76 -6.99
C GLU A 393 36.49 -16.45 -6.43
N ILE A 394 35.34 -15.76 -6.43
CA ILE A 394 34.06 -16.34 -6.05
C ILE A 394 33.68 -17.48 -7.01
N ALA A 395 33.88 -17.29 -8.31
CA ALA A 395 33.62 -18.31 -9.32
C ALA A 395 34.45 -19.58 -9.08
N ARG A 396 35.74 -19.43 -8.75
CA ARG A 396 36.60 -20.55 -8.36
C ARG A 396 36.13 -21.22 -7.06
N SER A 397 35.85 -20.42 -6.02
CA SER A 397 35.43 -20.92 -4.70
C SER A 397 34.11 -21.68 -4.74
N LEU A 398 33.21 -21.29 -5.64
CA LEU A 398 31.86 -21.84 -5.74
C LEU A 398 31.67 -22.80 -6.93
N VAL A 399 32.72 -23.06 -7.71
CA VAL A 399 32.69 -23.87 -8.94
C VAL A 399 31.60 -23.39 -9.92
N LEU A 400 31.65 -22.11 -10.27
CA LEU A 400 30.75 -21.45 -11.22
C LEU A 400 31.52 -20.72 -12.32
N SER A 401 30.82 -20.32 -13.39
CA SER A 401 31.38 -19.38 -14.34
C SER A 401 31.42 -17.95 -13.75
N PRO A 402 32.42 -17.10 -14.11
CA PRO A 402 32.45 -15.69 -13.71
C PRO A 402 31.16 -14.93 -14.09
N ARG A 403 30.58 -15.25 -15.25
CA ARG A 403 29.31 -14.66 -15.72
C ARG A 403 28.13 -15.03 -14.83
N THR A 404 28.07 -16.26 -14.34
CA THR A 404 27.04 -16.71 -13.39
C THR A 404 27.17 -15.96 -12.06
N VAL A 405 28.40 -15.78 -11.57
CA VAL A 405 28.65 -14.99 -10.35
C VAL A 405 28.26 -13.53 -10.56
N GLU A 406 28.60 -12.93 -11.69
CA GLU A 406 28.24 -11.56 -12.02
C GLU A 406 26.71 -11.35 -11.99
N MET A 407 25.96 -12.26 -12.59
CA MET A 407 24.49 -12.26 -12.55
C MET A 407 23.97 -12.37 -11.11
N HIS A 408 24.51 -13.29 -10.30
CA HIS A 408 24.11 -13.41 -8.91
C HIS A 408 24.47 -12.18 -8.07
N VAL A 409 25.63 -11.56 -8.30
CA VAL A 409 26.02 -10.32 -7.64
C VAL A 409 25.07 -9.20 -8.01
N ALA A 410 24.78 -9.01 -9.31
CA ALA A 410 23.82 -8.01 -9.77
C ALA A 410 22.44 -8.20 -9.13
N ASN A 411 21.94 -9.44 -9.09
CA ASN A 411 20.66 -9.76 -8.44
C ASN A 411 20.72 -9.50 -6.92
N THR A 412 21.84 -9.82 -6.26
CA THR A 412 22.04 -9.56 -4.83
C THR A 412 22.04 -8.07 -4.53
N LEU A 413 22.73 -7.27 -5.36
CA LEU A 413 22.73 -5.81 -5.26
C LEU A 413 21.31 -5.25 -5.42
N ALA A 414 20.54 -5.74 -6.39
CA ALA A 414 19.15 -5.31 -6.61
C ALA A 414 18.25 -5.67 -5.41
N ILE A 415 18.35 -6.90 -4.88
CA ILE A 415 17.57 -7.34 -3.71
C ILE A 415 17.87 -6.48 -2.47
N LEU A 416 19.14 -6.13 -2.28
CA LEU A 416 19.62 -5.27 -1.19
C LEU A 416 19.54 -3.77 -1.52
N ASP A 417 18.96 -3.38 -2.65
CA ASP A 417 18.85 -1.98 -3.08
C ASP A 417 20.18 -1.19 -3.08
N SER A 418 21.27 -1.85 -3.50
CA SER A 418 22.65 -1.36 -3.40
C SER A 418 23.27 -1.05 -4.77
N ARG A 419 24.06 0.03 -4.87
CA ARG A 419 24.72 0.48 -6.12
C ARG A 419 26.12 -0.10 -6.29
N SER A 420 26.70 -0.61 -5.20
CA SER A 420 28.05 -1.17 -5.21
C SER A 420 28.15 -2.35 -4.25
N ARG A 421 29.19 -3.18 -4.45
CA ARG A 421 29.55 -4.27 -3.54
C ARG A 421 29.74 -3.77 -2.12
N ALA A 422 30.48 -2.67 -1.95
CA ALA A 422 30.77 -2.09 -0.64
C ALA A 422 29.48 -1.67 0.08
N GLU A 423 28.54 -1.07 -0.64
CA GLU A 423 27.25 -0.71 -0.07
C GLU A 423 26.41 -1.93 0.31
N ALA A 424 26.37 -2.96 -0.55
CA ALA A 424 25.65 -4.19 -0.23
C ALA A 424 26.23 -4.87 1.00
N VAL A 425 27.54 -4.83 1.20
CA VAL A 425 28.20 -5.34 2.41
C VAL A 425 27.79 -4.54 3.64
N ARG A 426 27.78 -3.20 3.58
CA ARG A 426 27.31 -2.36 4.70
C ARG A 426 25.86 -2.67 5.07
N ARG A 427 24.97 -2.69 4.08
CA ARG A 427 23.55 -2.98 4.28
C ARG A 427 23.33 -4.40 4.78
N ALA A 428 24.12 -5.35 4.31
CA ALA A 428 24.11 -6.72 4.81
C ALA A 428 24.58 -6.82 6.28
N ALA A 429 25.52 -5.99 6.71
CA ALA A 429 25.94 -5.90 8.10
C ALA A 429 24.83 -5.30 8.99
N GLU A 430 24.21 -4.19 8.56
CA GLU A 430 23.08 -3.55 9.25
C GLU A 430 21.89 -4.50 9.41
N LEU A 431 21.64 -5.33 8.39
CA LEU A 431 20.60 -6.36 8.40
C LEU A 431 21.03 -7.66 9.11
N GLY A 432 22.24 -7.75 9.66
CA GLY A 432 22.74 -8.94 10.36
C GLY A 432 22.82 -10.20 9.48
N LEU A 433 23.18 -10.03 8.20
CA LEU A 433 23.27 -11.10 7.19
C LEU A 433 24.66 -11.70 7.04
N LEU A 434 25.67 -11.02 7.58
CA LEU A 434 27.05 -11.44 7.48
C LEU A 434 27.45 -12.16 8.76
N HIS A 435 28.00 -13.36 8.61
CA HIS A 435 28.67 -14.02 9.72
C HIS A 435 30.09 -13.46 9.81
N ILE A 436 30.34 -12.56 10.75
CA ILE A 436 31.70 -12.11 11.06
C ILE A 436 32.38 -13.26 11.79
N ARG A 437 33.19 -14.05 11.09
CA ARG A 437 34.22 -14.83 11.78
C ARG A 437 35.27 -13.82 12.22
N ALA A 438 35.39 -13.61 13.53
CA ALA A 438 36.51 -12.88 14.10
C ALA A 438 37.79 -13.62 13.69
N THR A 439 38.48 -13.10 12.68
CA THR A 439 39.88 -13.46 12.41
C THR A 439 40.70 -12.71 13.44
N GLY A 440 41.21 -13.47 14.41
CA GLY A 440 42.16 -13.01 15.42
C GLY A 440 43.56 -12.78 14.88
#